data_AF-A0A820FJI8-F1
#
_entry.id   AF-A0A820FJI8-F1
#
_cell.length_a   1.000
_cell.length_b   1.000
_cell.length_c   1.000
_cell.angle_alpha   90.00
_cell.angle_beta   90.00
_cell.angle_gamma   90.00
#
_symmetry.space_group_name_H-M   'P 1'
#
loop_
_entity.id
_entity.type
_entity.pdbx_description
1 polymer ?
#
loop_
_entity_poly.entity_id
_entity_poly.type
_entity_poly.pdbx_seq_one_letter_code
_entity_poly.pdbx_strand_id
1 'polypeptide(L)' 'NTLNTPYDYASVMHYEPTAFSLNNLPTIEALQPNVEFGQRYNMSTYDILEVRLFYNCSARGVTHPPMLTTTTGSIK' A
#
# COMPACT_ATOMS: atom_id res chain seq x y z
N ASN A 1 -4.62 17.90 0.99
CA ASN A 1 -5.81 17.47 0.21
C ASN A 1 -5.69 15.96 0.06
N THR A 2 -6.67 15.18 0.53
CA THR A 2 -6.67 13.70 0.50
C THR A 2 -7.56 13.14 -0.61
N LEU A 3 -8.10 13.96 -1.53
CA LEU A 3 -8.96 13.48 -2.62
C LEU A 3 -10.17 12.63 -2.14
N ASN A 4 -10.64 12.88 -0.91
CA ASN A 4 -11.73 12.17 -0.22
C ASN A 4 -11.47 10.67 0.06
N THR A 5 -10.22 10.22 0.14
CA THR A 5 -9.87 8.89 0.65
C THR A 5 -9.70 8.89 2.18
N PRO A 6 -10.01 7.77 2.86
CA PRO A 6 -9.72 7.60 4.28
C PRO A 6 -8.22 7.41 4.53
N TYR A 7 -7.81 7.51 5.80
CA TYR A 7 -6.43 7.19 6.19
C TYR A 7 -6.16 5.70 5.96
N ASP A 8 -5.09 5.40 5.21
CA ASP A 8 -4.76 4.04 4.83
C ASP A 8 -3.48 3.56 5.52
N TYR A 9 -3.66 2.75 6.56
CA TYR A 9 -2.56 2.08 7.26
C TYR A 9 -1.78 1.11 6.36
N ALA A 10 -2.42 0.56 5.33
CA ALA A 10 -1.80 -0.37 4.39
C ALA A 10 -1.07 0.36 3.24
N SER A 11 -1.12 1.69 3.17
CA SER A 11 -0.39 2.47 2.16
C SER A 11 1.10 2.12 2.15
N VAL A 12 1.68 1.97 0.96
CA VAL A 12 3.13 1.76 0.80
C VAL A 12 3.94 2.96 1.29
N MET A 13 3.29 4.12 1.35
CA MET A 13 3.87 5.37 1.81
C MET A 13 3.81 5.51 3.35
N HIS A 14 3.06 4.65 4.04
CA HIS A 14 2.99 4.69 5.50
C HIS A 14 4.30 4.20 6.11
N TYR A 15 4.88 4.94 7.06
CA TYR A 15 6.07 4.51 7.78
C TYR A 15 5.81 3.25 8.62
N GLU A 16 6.85 2.47 8.86
CA GLU A 16 6.78 1.33 9.78
C GLU A 16 6.74 1.78 11.25
N PRO A 17 6.31 0.92 12.19
CA PRO A 17 6.12 1.31 13.59
C PRO A 17 7.36 1.92 14.27
N THR A 18 8.56 1.48 13.89
CA THR A 18 9.84 1.89 14.50
C THR A 18 10.62 2.91 13.68
N ALA A 19 9.99 3.53 12.68
CA ALA A 19 10.68 4.47 11.80
C ALA A 19 11.37 5.59 12.60
N PHE A 20 12.66 5.79 12.34
CA PHE A 20 13.54 6.76 13.01
C PHE A 20 13.72 6.55 14.53
N SER A 21 13.36 5.38 15.05
CA SER A 21 13.58 5.04 16.46
C SER A 21 15.07 4.87 16.76
N LEU A 22 15.54 5.46 17.88
CA LEU A 22 16.91 5.27 18.37
C LEU A 22 17.07 4.05 19.27
N ASN A 23 15.96 3.53 19.80
CA ASN A 23 15.94 2.46 20.80
C ASN A 23 15.07 1.26 20.37
N ASN A 24 14.72 1.19 19.09
CA ASN A 24 13.83 0.17 18.50
C ASN A 24 12.43 0.11 19.12
N LEU A 25 12.02 1.12 19.91
CA LEU A 25 10.65 1.24 20.36
C LEU A 25 9.77 1.87 19.27
N PRO A 26 8.47 1.55 19.24
CA PRO A 26 7.54 2.18 18.31
C PRO A 26 7.56 3.71 18.46
N THR A 27 7.69 4.40 17.33
CA THR A 27 7.52 5.85 17.22
C THR A 27 6.14 6.22 16.67
N ILE A 28 5.45 5.24 16.06
CA ILE A 28 4.10 5.36 15.54
C ILE A 28 3.26 4.21 16.10
N GLU A 29 2.11 4.53 16.68
CA GLU A 29 1.16 3.56 17.21
C GLU A 29 -0.22 3.78 16.57
N ALA A 30 -0.86 2.69 16.12
CA ALA A 30 -2.21 2.75 15.56
C ALA A 30 -3.25 2.89 16.68
N LEU A 31 -4.22 3.79 16.49
CA LEU A 31 -5.37 3.90 17.40
C LEU A 31 -6.39 2.79 17.17
N GLN A 32 -6.40 2.21 15.96
CA GLN A 32 -7.25 1.09 15.63
C GLN A 32 -6.57 -0.22 16.07
N PRO A 33 -7.27 -1.12 16.79
CA PRO A 33 -6.68 -2.37 17.24
C PRO A 33 -6.39 -3.31 16.08
N ASN A 34 -5.32 -4.10 16.22
CA ASN A 34 -4.94 -5.19 15.31
C ASN A 34 -4.68 -4.76 13.85
N VAL A 35 -4.12 -3.57 13.65
CA VAL A 35 -3.72 -3.10 12.33
C VAL A 35 -2.21 -3.24 12.16
N GLU A 36 -1.81 -3.85 11.05
CA GLU A 36 -0.42 -3.89 10.59
C GLU A 36 -0.19 -2.77 9.57
N PHE A 37 0.97 -2.11 9.65
CA PHE A 37 1.32 -1.00 8.76
C PHE A 37 2.84 -0.93 8.56
N GLY A 38 3.28 -0.18 7.54
CA GLY A 38 4.70 -0.11 7.17
C GLY A 38 5.14 -1.11 6.09
N GLN A 39 4.19 -1.72 5.40
CA GLN A 39 4.48 -2.67 4.33
C GLN A 39 5.22 -2.00 3.15
N ARG A 40 6.05 -2.78 2.44
CA ARG A 40 6.82 -2.32 1.26
C ARG A 40 6.65 -3.24 0.04
N TYR A 41 5.61 -4.07 0.04
CA TYR A 41 5.39 -5.11 -0.97
C TYR A 41 4.67 -4.60 -2.22
N ASN A 42 3.63 -3.79 -2.06
CA ASN A 42 2.82 -3.30 -3.17
C ASN A 42 2.08 -2.00 -2.81
N MET A 43 1.51 -1.32 -3.81
CA MET A 43 0.62 -0.18 -3.58
C MET A 43 -0.71 -0.68 -3.03
N SER A 44 -1.27 0.04 -2.06
CA SER A 44 -2.62 -0.25 -1.59
C SER A 44 -3.69 0.15 -2.61
N THR A 45 -4.94 -0.21 -2.33
CA THR A 45 -6.07 0.22 -3.17
C THR A 45 -6.25 1.74 -3.14
N TYR A 46 -5.99 2.39 -2.00
CA TYR A 46 -6.12 3.84 -1.88
C TYR A 46 -4.93 4.58 -2.50
N ASP A 47 -3.71 4.06 -2.40
CA ASP A 47 -2.55 4.60 -3.13
C ASP A 47 -2.85 4.69 -4.64
N ILE A 48 -3.37 3.60 -5.22
CA ILE A 48 -3.70 3.52 -6.65
C ILE A 48 -4.84 4.50 -7.00
N LEU A 49 -5.86 4.59 -6.15
CA LEU A 49 -7.01 5.48 -6.36
C LEU A 49 -6.57 6.94 -6.33
N GLU A 50 -5.80 7.35 -5.33
CA GLU A 50 -5.31 8.72 -5.17
C GLU A 50 -4.47 9.16 -6.38
N VAL A 51 -3.53 8.32 -6.81
CA VAL A 51 -2.70 8.61 -8.00
C VAL A 51 -3.58 8.76 -9.24
N ARG A 52 -4.56 7.87 -9.45
CA ARG A 52 -5.48 7.96 -10.60
C ARG A 52 -6.31 9.23 -10.58
N LEU A 53 -6.85 9.60 -9.42
CA LEU A 53 -7.64 10.82 -9.25
C LEU A 53 -6.78 12.07 -9.47
N PHE A 54 -5.57 12.10 -8.91
CA PHE A 54 -4.66 13.24 -9.01
C PHE A 54 -4.22 13.52 -10.45
N TYR A 55 -3.91 12.46 -11.21
CA TYR A 55 -3.46 12.58 -12.60
C TYR A 55 -4.58 12.42 -13.63
N ASN A 56 -5.85 12.38 -13.20
CA ASN A 56 -7.03 12.19 -14.06
C ASN A 56 -6.88 10.99 -15.02
N CYS A 57 -6.36 9.89 -14.50
CA CYS A 57 -6.16 8.67 -15.28
C CYS A 57 -7.53 8.07 -15.65
N SER A 58 -7.85 8.03 -16.94
CA SER A 58 -9.03 7.31 -17.41
C SER A 58 -8.85 5.79 -17.23
N ALA A 59 -9.91 5.07 -16.89
CA ALA A 59 -9.91 3.60 -16.83
C ALA A 59 -9.62 2.91 -18.18
N ARG A 60 -9.37 3.68 -19.25
CA ARG A 60 -9.05 3.23 -20.60
C ARG A 60 -7.56 3.37 -20.96
N GLY A 61 -6.69 3.43 -19.97
CA GLY A 61 -5.26 3.19 -20.17
C GLY A 61 -4.98 1.70 -20.10
N VAL A 62 -4.78 1.05 -21.25
CA VAL A 62 -4.21 -0.29 -21.49
C VAL A 62 -4.21 -1.20 -20.25
N THR A 63 -5.15 -2.15 -20.19
CA THR A 63 -4.91 -3.38 -19.45
C THR A 63 -3.64 -4.00 -20.02
N HIS A 64 -2.49 -3.79 -19.38
CA HIS A 64 -1.49 -4.86 -19.46
C HIS A 64 -2.23 -6.07 -18.89
N PRO A 65 -2.33 -7.20 -19.63
CA PRO A 65 -2.99 -8.39 -19.12
C PRO A 65 -2.47 -8.68 -17.71
N PRO A 66 -3.33 -9.17 -16.79
CA PRO A 66 -2.87 -9.52 -15.45
C PRO A 66 -1.60 -10.33 -15.62
N MET A 67 -0.50 -9.91 -14.98
CA MET A 67 0.67 -10.76 -14.85
C MET A 67 0.12 -12.08 -14.33
N LEU A 68 0.18 -13.12 -15.15
CA LEU A 68 -0.15 -14.47 -14.73
C LEU A 68 0.72 -14.71 -13.50
N THR A 69 0.08 -14.77 -12.33
CA THR A 69 0.70 -15.35 -11.17
C THR A 69 0.90 -16.82 -11.53
N THR A 70 2.10 -17.13 -12.04
CA THR A 70 2.52 -18.53 -12.17
C THR A 70 2.63 -19.05 -10.75
N THR A 71 1.52 -19.66 -10.34
CA THR A 71 1.36 -20.49 -9.17
C THR A 71 2.44 -21.57 -9.22
N THR A 72 3.09 -21.75 -8.07
CA THR A 72 3.97 -22.86 -7.74
C THR A 72 3.41 -24.18 -8.25
N GLY A 73 4.15 -24.84 -9.15
CA GLY A 73 3.84 -26.18 -9.67
C GLY A 73 5.14 -26.94 -9.91
N SER A 74 5.38 -27.92 -9.06
CA SER A 74 6.47 -28.89 -9.07
C SER A 74 6.97 -29.34 -10.45
N ILE A 75 8.29 -29.47 -10.59
CA ILE A 75 8.89 -30.51 -11.43
C ILE A 75 9.97 -31.21 -10.60
N LYS A 76 9.95 -32.54 -10.69
CA LYS A 76 10.87 -33.52 -10.10
C LYS A 76 12.34 -33.20 -10.30
#